data_AF-A0A3B1DXJ4-F1
#
_entry.id   AF-A0A3B1DXJ4-F1
#
_cell.length_a   1.000
_cell.length_b   1.000
_cell.length_c   1.000
_cell.angle_alpha   90.00
_cell.angle_beta   90.00
_cell.angle_gamma   90.00
#
_symmetry.space_group_name_H-M   'P 1'
#
loop_
_entity.id
_entity.type
_entity.pdbx_description
1 polymer ?
#
loop_
_entity_poly.entity_id
_entity_poly.type
_entity_poly.pdbx_seq_one_letter_code
_entity_poly.pdbx_strand_id
1 'polypeptide(L)'
;WGFGTFPGQYGMALLVAPHLTINTEAIRTFRLLPWDYMPGAFLPRTPETREPWYTAEELTRFRLSSKSHWDVPVTLPNGRVVHFLCSHPTPPAFDGPEMRNKKRNHDEIRFWADYIAREPYIVDDDNQPGGLPRGAAFVILGDLNADPDEGSSFKNPIERHLLTNGRIKHSTTPTAEIEVDGLDPDDTAHFGLRVDYVLPSRGVEVLDGGVWRTPPAGVSAFPSDHYPVWADLRFPTSRTSE
;
A
#
# COMPACT_ATOMS: atom_id res chain seq x y z
N TRP A 1 10.24 -10.94 -6.00
CA TRP A 1 9.42 -12.16 -5.85
C TRP A 1 8.93 -12.25 -4.42
N GLY A 2 7.65 -12.56 -4.21
CA GLY A 2 7.06 -12.77 -2.89
C GLY A 2 6.85 -14.26 -2.58
N PHE A 3 6.44 -14.54 -1.35
CA PHE A 3 6.09 -15.89 -0.91
C PHE A 3 4.70 -16.30 -1.42
N GLY A 4 4.56 -17.59 -1.74
CA GLY A 4 3.30 -18.28 -2.04
C GLY A 4 3.56 -19.76 -2.25
N THR A 5 2.63 -20.62 -1.85
CA THR A 5 2.70 -22.08 -2.01
C THR A 5 2.22 -22.54 -3.38
N PHE A 6 1.48 -21.69 -4.10
CA PHE A 6 1.10 -21.87 -5.50
C PHE A 6 0.98 -20.51 -6.22
N PRO A 7 1.04 -20.47 -7.57
CA PRO A 7 0.91 -19.22 -8.32
C PRO A 7 -0.41 -18.51 -8.03
N GLY A 8 -0.34 -17.24 -7.65
CA GLY A 8 -1.51 -16.40 -7.36
C GLY A 8 -1.99 -16.42 -5.91
N GLN A 9 -1.42 -17.26 -5.04
CA GLN A 9 -1.69 -17.14 -3.60
C GLN A 9 -1.29 -15.73 -3.12
N TYR A 10 -2.17 -15.08 -2.35
CA TYR A 10 -2.04 -13.68 -1.91
C TYR A 10 -2.02 -12.64 -3.05
N GLY A 11 -2.53 -13.00 -4.24
CA GLY A 11 -2.77 -12.06 -5.32
C GLY A 11 -3.76 -10.97 -4.92
N MET A 12 -3.69 -9.84 -5.63
CA MET A 12 -4.60 -8.72 -5.43
C MET A 12 -5.67 -8.70 -6.53
N ALA A 13 -6.81 -8.09 -6.23
CA ALA A 13 -7.81 -7.70 -7.21
C ALA A 13 -8.36 -6.32 -6.84
N LEU A 14 -8.64 -5.48 -7.84
CA LEU A 14 -9.38 -4.24 -7.66
C LEU A 14 -10.75 -4.42 -8.31
N LEU A 15 -11.81 -4.35 -7.50
CA LEU A 15 -13.18 -4.40 -7.96
C LEU A 15 -13.74 -2.98 -8.03
N VAL A 16 -14.24 -2.61 -9.21
CA VAL A 16 -14.74 -1.26 -9.48
C VAL A 16 -16.21 -1.33 -9.84
N ALA A 17 -17.02 -0.49 -9.19
CA ALA A 17 -18.45 -0.48 -9.40
C ALA A 17 -18.80 -0.09 -10.87
N PRO A 18 -19.86 -0.66 -11.47
CA PRO A 18 -20.18 -0.46 -12.89
C PRO A 18 -20.47 0.98 -13.33
N HIS A 19 -20.74 1.89 -12.39
CA HIS A 19 -20.98 3.31 -12.68
C HIS A 19 -19.69 4.14 -12.70
N LEU A 20 -18.54 3.51 -12.49
CA LEU A 20 -17.20 4.08 -12.58
C LEU A 20 -16.47 3.46 -13.77
N THR A 21 -15.50 4.19 -14.34
CA THR A 21 -14.76 3.70 -15.51
C THR A 21 -13.28 3.59 -15.20
N ILE A 22 -12.70 2.39 -15.29
CA ILE A 22 -11.25 2.20 -15.24
C ILE A 22 -10.64 2.74 -16.54
N ASN A 23 -9.67 3.65 -16.44
CA ASN A 23 -8.87 4.05 -17.59
C ASN A 23 -7.74 3.03 -17.81
N THR A 24 -8.06 1.96 -18.54
CA THR A 24 -7.17 0.80 -18.72
C THR A 24 -5.86 1.14 -19.43
N GLU A 25 -5.88 2.10 -20.36
CA GLU A 25 -4.68 2.51 -21.11
C GLU A 25 -3.70 3.33 -20.27
N ALA A 26 -4.15 3.88 -19.15
CA ALA A 26 -3.34 4.69 -18.24
C ALA A 26 -2.94 3.93 -16.95
N ILE A 27 -3.24 2.63 -16.85
CA ILE A 27 -2.81 1.81 -15.73
C ILE A 27 -1.29 1.69 -15.75
N ARG A 28 -0.66 1.91 -14.60
CA ARG A 28 0.78 1.67 -14.43
C ARG A 28 0.97 0.57 -13.41
N THR A 29 1.92 -0.32 -13.68
CA THR A 29 2.31 -1.39 -12.76
C THR A 29 3.80 -1.35 -12.53
N PHE A 30 4.24 -1.68 -11.32
CA PHE A 30 5.65 -1.63 -10.93
C PHE A 30 6.09 -2.98 -10.35
N ARG A 31 5.61 -4.08 -10.97
CA ARG A 31 5.92 -5.43 -10.51
C ARG A 31 7.38 -5.78 -10.79
N LEU A 32 7.95 -5.25 -11.86
CA LEU A 32 9.28 -5.60 -12.36
C LEU A 32 10.40 -4.68 -11.85
N LEU A 33 10.07 -3.55 -11.24
CA LEU A 33 11.05 -2.58 -10.72
C LEU A 33 12.06 -3.26 -9.77
N PRO A 34 13.37 -3.30 -10.11
CA PRO A 34 14.41 -3.84 -9.24
C PRO A 34 14.50 -3.07 -7.91
N TRP A 35 14.86 -3.76 -6.83
CA TRP A 35 14.97 -3.12 -5.51
C TRP A 35 16.16 -2.13 -5.45
N ASP A 36 17.25 -2.44 -6.15
CA ASP A 36 18.45 -1.59 -6.19
C ASP A 36 18.28 -0.30 -7.02
N TYR A 37 17.20 -0.16 -7.78
CA TYR A 37 16.85 1.10 -8.45
C TYR A 37 16.44 2.19 -7.45
N MET A 38 15.92 1.81 -6.28
CA MET A 38 15.54 2.78 -5.25
C MET A 38 16.79 3.38 -4.59
N PRO A 39 17.00 4.71 -4.67
CA PRO A 39 18.13 5.35 -4.03
C PRO A 39 18.10 5.15 -2.52
N GLY A 40 19.21 4.65 -1.98
CA GLY A 40 19.33 4.36 -0.54
C GLY A 40 18.42 3.23 -0.06
N ALA A 41 18.04 2.30 -0.93
CA ALA A 41 17.32 1.09 -0.56
C ALA A 41 17.99 0.39 0.63
N PHE A 42 17.19 -0.12 1.57
CA PHE A 42 17.66 -0.92 2.69
C PHE A 42 17.94 -2.36 2.28
N LEU A 43 18.85 -2.55 1.32
CA LEU A 43 19.29 -3.88 0.91
C LEU A 43 19.89 -4.64 2.11
N PRO A 44 19.48 -5.90 2.33
CA PRO A 44 19.96 -6.69 3.45
C PRO A 44 21.45 -7.01 3.32
N ARG A 45 22.09 -7.22 4.46
CA ARG A 45 23.49 -7.58 4.60
C ARG A 45 23.60 -8.76 5.56
N THR A 46 24.59 -9.61 5.36
CA THR A 46 24.89 -10.71 6.28
C THR A 46 25.18 -10.15 7.69
N PRO A 47 24.65 -10.76 8.76
CA PRO A 47 24.83 -10.23 10.11
C PRO A 47 26.29 -10.19 10.57
N GLU A 48 27.06 -11.24 10.26
CA GLU A 48 28.42 -11.46 10.76
C GLU A 48 29.46 -10.64 10.00
N THR A 49 29.40 -10.68 8.66
CA THR A 49 30.43 -10.04 7.81
C THR A 49 30.01 -8.69 7.28
N ARG A 50 28.72 -8.31 7.40
CA ARG A 50 28.14 -7.09 6.82
C ARG A 50 28.25 -7.02 5.29
N GLU A 51 28.56 -8.13 4.64
CA GLU A 51 28.61 -8.22 3.18
C GLU A 51 27.20 -8.14 2.59
N PRO A 52 27.03 -7.72 1.33
CA PRO A 52 25.74 -7.77 0.65
C PRO A 52 25.11 -9.16 0.76
N TRP A 53 23.83 -9.21 1.16
CA TRP A 53 23.10 -10.48 1.21
C TRP A 53 22.86 -11.07 -0.17
N TYR A 54 22.65 -10.20 -1.16
CA TYR A 54 22.48 -10.55 -2.55
C TYR A 54 23.74 -10.22 -3.33
N THR A 55 24.06 -11.07 -4.29
CA THR A 55 25.06 -10.77 -5.32
C THR A 55 24.58 -9.63 -6.22
N ALA A 56 25.52 -8.99 -6.93
CA ALA A 56 25.18 -7.94 -7.89
C ALA A 56 24.25 -8.46 -9.00
N GLU A 57 24.44 -9.71 -9.47
CA GLU A 57 23.55 -10.31 -10.49
C GLU A 57 22.14 -10.51 -9.95
N GLU A 58 21.98 -11.02 -8.73
CA GLU A 58 20.66 -11.21 -8.12
C GLU A 58 19.91 -9.88 -7.95
N LEU A 59 20.61 -8.81 -7.53
CA LEU A 59 20.00 -7.49 -7.34
C LEU A 59 19.36 -6.93 -8.61
N THR A 60 19.98 -7.14 -9.78
CA THR A 60 19.41 -6.71 -11.07
C THR A 60 18.06 -7.36 -11.39
N ARG A 61 17.74 -8.49 -10.76
CA ARG A 61 16.50 -9.24 -10.97
C ARG A 61 15.56 -9.18 -9.78
N PHE A 62 16.08 -8.91 -8.58
CA PHE A 62 15.30 -8.94 -7.36
C PHE A 62 14.43 -7.69 -7.25
N ARG A 63 13.15 -7.88 -7.58
CA ARG A 63 12.13 -6.82 -7.59
C ARG A 63 11.91 -6.21 -6.21
N LEU A 64 11.63 -4.92 -6.14
CA LEU A 64 11.14 -4.25 -4.94
C LEU A 64 9.81 -4.88 -4.50
N SER A 65 8.82 -4.87 -5.38
CA SER A 65 7.49 -5.43 -5.13
C SER A 65 7.54 -6.94 -4.86
N SER A 66 7.01 -7.38 -3.73
CA SER A 66 6.82 -8.78 -3.36
C SER A 66 5.61 -9.38 -4.09
N LYS A 67 4.49 -8.63 -4.14
CA LYS A 67 3.36 -8.93 -5.03
C LYS A 67 3.31 -7.95 -6.20
N SER A 68 2.80 -6.73 -5.99
CA SER A 68 2.83 -5.65 -7.00
C SER A 68 2.50 -4.30 -6.38
N HIS A 69 2.85 -3.22 -7.09
CA HIS A 69 2.28 -1.89 -6.93
C HIS A 69 1.51 -1.54 -8.21
N TRP A 70 0.30 -1.01 -8.07
CA TRP A 70 -0.56 -0.59 -9.18
C TRP A 70 -1.01 0.85 -8.99
N ASP A 71 -0.85 1.68 -10.02
CA ASP A 71 -1.58 2.94 -10.15
C ASP A 71 -2.71 2.72 -11.16
N VAL A 72 -3.95 2.68 -10.67
CA VAL A 72 -5.15 2.45 -11.49
C VAL A 72 -6.01 3.71 -11.50
N PRO A 73 -6.01 4.48 -12.60
CA PRO A 73 -6.87 5.66 -12.71
C PRO A 73 -8.32 5.24 -12.98
N VAL A 74 -9.24 5.76 -12.18
CA VAL A 74 -10.69 5.52 -12.29
C VAL A 74 -11.42 6.84 -12.43
N THR A 75 -12.27 6.93 -13.44
CA THR A 75 -13.12 8.10 -13.71
C THR A 75 -14.43 7.97 -12.93
N LEU A 76 -14.73 8.99 -12.12
CA LEU A 76 -15.98 9.16 -11.39
C LEU A 76 -17.10 9.68 -12.32
N PRO A 77 -18.38 9.60 -11.92
CA PRO A 77 -19.50 10.04 -12.77
C PRO A 77 -19.45 11.53 -13.17
N ASN A 78 -18.77 12.36 -12.37
CA ASN A 78 -18.55 13.78 -12.66
C ASN A 78 -17.35 14.04 -13.59
N GLY A 79 -16.74 13.00 -14.17
CA GLY A 79 -15.58 13.09 -15.05
C GLY A 79 -14.23 13.24 -14.33
N ARG A 80 -14.21 13.33 -13.00
CA ARG A 80 -12.96 13.41 -12.24
C ARG A 80 -12.23 12.08 -12.24
N VAL A 81 -10.93 12.10 -12.52
CA VAL A 81 -10.05 10.93 -12.38
C VAL A 81 -9.46 10.86 -10.98
N VAL A 82 -9.53 9.68 -10.38
CA VAL A 82 -8.91 9.34 -9.10
C VAL A 82 -7.97 8.16 -9.32
N HIS A 83 -6.74 8.28 -8.84
CA HIS A 83 -5.73 7.23 -8.91
C HIS A 83 -5.82 6.31 -7.69
N PHE A 84 -6.10 5.03 -7.89
CA PHE A 84 -6.04 4.02 -6.84
C PHE A 84 -4.64 3.41 -6.83
N LEU A 85 -3.88 3.72 -5.78
CA LEU A 85 -2.50 3.28 -5.56
C LEU A 85 -2.53 2.01 -4.70
N CYS A 86 -2.58 0.85 -5.35
CA CYS A 86 -2.83 -0.43 -4.70
C CYS A 86 -1.53 -1.22 -4.50
N SER A 87 -1.27 -1.66 -3.26
CA SER A 87 -0.19 -2.62 -3.00
C SER A 87 -0.50 -3.55 -1.84
N HIS A 88 0.21 -4.67 -1.84
CA HIS A 88 0.26 -5.61 -0.74
C HIS A 88 1.74 -5.98 -0.55
N PRO A 89 2.49 -5.22 0.27
CA PRO A 89 3.89 -5.48 0.58
C PRO A 89 4.12 -6.85 1.24
N THR A 90 5.38 -7.20 1.49
CA THR A 90 5.68 -8.40 2.28
C THR A 90 5.35 -8.15 3.76
N PRO A 91 4.86 -9.15 4.52
CA PRO A 91 4.82 -9.05 5.98
C PRO A 91 6.23 -8.80 6.55
N PRO A 92 6.44 -7.85 7.47
CA PRO A 92 7.74 -7.57 8.10
C PRO A 92 8.10 -8.60 9.19
N ALA A 93 7.95 -9.88 8.85
CA ALA A 93 8.12 -11.03 9.73
C ALA A 93 8.82 -12.19 9.00
N PHE A 94 9.03 -13.32 9.69
CA PHE A 94 9.67 -14.52 9.13
C PHE A 94 11.09 -14.27 8.60
N ASP A 95 11.83 -13.43 9.31
CA ASP A 95 13.17 -12.99 8.96
C ASP A 95 14.26 -13.72 9.74
N GLY A 96 15.43 -13.90 9.12
CA GLY A 96 16.67 -14.10 9.86
C GLY A 96 17.25 -12.77 10.37
N PRO A 97 18.44 -12.78 10.99
CA PRO A 97 19.02 -11.57 11.57
C PRO A 97 19.36 -10.48 10.52
N GLU A 98 19.36 -10.83 9.22
CA GLU A 98 19.49 -9.89 8.10
C GLU A 98 18.27 -8.94 7.93
N MET A 99 17.11 -9.31 8.50
CA MET A 99 15.85 -8.54 8.47
C MET A 99 15.36 -8.22 7.04
N ARG A 100 15.35 -9.21 6.16
CA ARG A 100 15.08 -9.05 4.72
C ARG A 100 13.67 -8.53 4.44
N ASN A 101 12.65 -9.18 4.99
CA ASN A 101 11.25 -8.84 4.80
C ASN A 101 10.90 -7.52 5.49
N LYS A 102 11.39 -7.29 6.71
CA LYS A 102 11.25 -6.00 7.41
C LYS A 102 11.78 -4.82 6.58
N LYS A 103 13.00 -4.94 6.04
CA LYS A 103 13.60 -3.89 5.20
C LYS A 103 12.88 -3.73 3.87
N ARG A 104 12.45 -4.83 3.27
CA ARG A 104 11.70 -4.80 2.01
C ARG A 104 10.32 -4.17 2.17
N ASN A 105 9.57 -4.55 3.21
CA ASN A 105 8.29 -3.95 3.55
C ASN A 105 8.42 -2.43 3.69
N HIS A 106 9.46 -1.97 4.41
CA HIS A 106 9.74 -0.54 4.54
C HIS A 106 9.89 0.14 3.17
N ASP A 107 10.70 -0.43 2.28
CA ASP A 107 10.96 0.17 0.97
C ASP A 107 9.74 0.03 0.03
N GLU A 108 8.96 -1.05 0.11
CA GLU A 108 7.70 -1.19 -0.61
C GLU A 108 6.70 -0.09 -0.19
N ILE A 109 6.61 0.24 1.10
CA ILE A 109 5.76 1.35 1.57
C ILE A 109 6.32 2.72 1.16
N ARG A 110 7.64 2.92 1.31
CA ARG A 110 8.34 4.15 0.89
C ARG A 110 8.09 4.46 -0.59
N PHE A 111 8.00 3.44 -1.45
CA PHE A 111 7.74 3.60 -2.87
C PHE A 111 6.56 4.53 -3.14
N TRP A 112 5.47 4.46 -2.36
CA TRP A 112 4.32 5.35 -2.57
C TRP A 112 4.63 6.81 -2.27
N ALA A 113 5.40 7.10 -1.22
CA ALA A 113 5.84 8.46 -0.94
C ALA A 113 6.72 9.01 -2.06
N ASP A 114 7.67 8.21 -2.54
CA ASP A 114 8.56 8.56 -3.65
C ASP A 114 7.76 8.73 -4.97
N TYR A 115 6.74 7.90 -5.21
CA TYR A 115 5.82 8.00 -6.36
C TYR A 115 5.01 9.29 -6.36
N ILE A 116 4.48 9.67 -5.20
CA ILE A 116 3.73 10.91 -5.01
C ILE A 116 4.66 12.14 -5.13
N ALA A 117 5.90 12.03 -4.66
CA ALA A 117 6.94 13.04 -4.76
C ALA A 117 7.54 13.17 -6.17
N ARG A 118 7.32 12.16 -7.02
CA ARG A 118 7.81 12.07 -8.41
C ARG A 118 9.34 11.94 -8.47
N GLU A 119 9.88 11.09 -7.60
CA GLU A 119 11.30 10.75 -7.60
C GLU A 119 11.74 10.14 -8.96
N PRO A 120 12.97 10.42 -9.42
CA PRO A 120 13.38 10.18 -10.80
C PRO A 120 13.68 8.71 -11.13
N TYR A 121 13.85 7.85 -10.13
CA TYR A 121 14.18 6.43 -10.35
C TYR A 121 12.97 5.58 -10.77
N ILE A 122 11.78 6.16 -10.71
CA ILE A 122 10.52 5.46 -10.94
C ILE A 122 10.32 5.22 -12.42
N VAL A 123 10.18 3.96 -12.76
CA VAL A 123 9.84 3.46 -14.09
C VAL A 123 8.86 2.31 -13.93
N ASP A 124 7.79 2.31 -14.72
CA ASP A 124 6.81 1.23 -14.70
C ASP A 124 7.23 0.04 -15.59
N ASP A 125 6.42 -1.01 -15.58
CA ASP A 125 6.67 -2.24 -16.31
C ASP A 125 6.62 -2.07 -17.85
N ASP A 126 6.06 -0.96 -18.35
CA ASP A 126 6.04 -0.56 -19.77
C ASP A 126 7.18 0.43 -20.11
N ASN A 127 8.16 0.57 -19.20
CA ASN A 127 9.32 1.45 -19.31
C ASN A 127 9.00 2.94 -19.37
N GLN A 128 7.84 3.37 -18.86
CA GLN A 128 7.50 4.80 -18.75
C GLN A 128 8.07 5.39 -17.45
N PRO A 129 8.94 6.40 -17.52
CA PRO A 129 9.50 7.05 -16.34
C PRO A 129 8.52 8.03 -15.69
N GLY A 130 8.74 8.29 -14.40
CA GLY A 130 8.08 9.37 -13.65
C GLY A 130 7.04 8.87 -12.64
N GLY A 131 6.71 9.74 -11.68
CA GLY A 131 5.73 9.47 -10.63
C GLY A 131 4.30 9.91 -10.95
N LEU A 132 3.49 10.05 -9.91
CA LEU A 132 2.10 10.48 -10.00
C LEU A 132 1.95 11.85 -10.69
N PRO A 133 0.94 12.06 -11.55
CA PRO A 133 0.69 13.38 -12.15
C PRO A 133 0.51 14.48 -11.09
N ARG A 134 1.02 15.69 -11.39
CA ARG A 134 0.88 16.84 -10.49
C ARG A 134 -0.60 17.15 -10.27
N GLY A 135 -0.99 17.35 -9.02
CA GLY A 135 -2.38 17.66 -8.67
C GLY A 135 -3.37 16.49 -8.79
N ALA A 136 -2.92 15.29 -9.17
CA ALA A 136 -3.78 14.11 -9.19
C ALA A 136 -4.38 13.85 -7.81
N ALA A 137 -5.68 13.55 -7.79
CA ALA A 137 -6.34 12.94 -6.64
C ALA A 137 -5.99 11.45 -6.61
N PHE A 138 -5.71 10.93 -5.42
CA PHE A 138 -5.37 9.53 -5.25
C PHE A 138 -5.91 8.97 -3.95
N VAL A 139 -5.94 7.64 -3.86
CA VAL A 139 -6.17 6.86 -2.63
C VAL A 139 -5.15 5.73 -2.61
N ILE A 140 -4.35 5.64 -1.54
CA ILE A 140 -3.52 4.45 -1.28
C ILE A 140 -4.43 3.39 -0.65
N LEU A 141 -4.40 2.18 -1.20
CA LEU A 141 -5.31 1.10 -0.84
C LEU A 141 -4.55 -0.22 -0.67
N GLY A 142 -4.79 -0.93 0.43
CA GLY A 142 -4.40 -2.33 0.56
C GLY A 142 -3.86 -2.71 1.92
N ASP A 143 -3.46 -3.98 2.03
CA ASP A 143 -2.73 -4.53 3.16
C ASP A 143 -1.25 -4.12 3.06
N LEU A 144 -0.89 -3.04 3.75
CA LEU A 144 0.49 -2.55 3.80
C LEU A 144 1.38 -3.33 4.78
N ASN A 145 0.80 -4.28 5.53
CA ASN A 145 1.51 -5.19 6.42
C ASN A 145 2.31 -4.53 7.56
N ALA A 146 2.10 -3.24 7.80
CA ALA A 146 2.83 -2.49 8.81
C ALA A 146 1.86 -1.69 9.65
N ASP A 147 2.05 -1.77 10.97
CA ASP A 147 1.36 -0.97 11.97
C ASP A 147 2.20 0.28 12.31
N PRO A 148 1.58 1.47 12.53
CA PRO A 148 2.29 2.69 12.88
C PRO A 148 2.64 2.81 14.36
N ASP A 149 2.01 2.06 15.25
CA ASP A 149 2.16 2.19 16.71
C ASP A 149 2.77 0.92 17.32
N GLU A 150 2.43 -0.24 16.76
CA GLU A 150 2.76 -1.56 17.26
C GLU A 150 3.55 -2.44 16.26
N GLY A 151 3.66 -3.72 16.59
CA GLY A 151 4.27 -4.72 15.73
C GLY A 151 5.80 -4.60 15.63
N SER A 152 6.33 -4.93 14.45
CA SER A 152 7.77 -5.12 14.30
C SER A 152 8.35 -4.55 13.00
N SER A 153 7.64 -3.59 12.41
CA SER A 153 8.04 -2.87 11.20
C SER A 153 9.40 -2.19 11.39
N PHE A 154 10.29 -2.30 10.40
CA PHE A 154 11.60 -1.65 10.48
C PHE A 154 11.48 -0.16 10.16
N LYS A 155 11.87 0.68 11.12
CA LYS A 155 11.86 2.16 11.01
C LYS A 155 10.49 2.78 10.74
N ASN A 156 9.42 2.09 11.15
CA ASN A 156 8.03 2.55 11.08
C ASN A 156 7.68 3.27 9.75
N PRO A 157 7.59 2.52 8.64
CA PRO A 157 7.43 3.10 7.32
C PRO A 157 6.08 3.78 7.11
N ILE A 158 5.02 3.34 7.79
CA ILE A 158 3.69 3.96 7.71
C ILE A 158 3.75 5.39 8.25
N GLU A 159 4.20 5.55 9.49
CA GLU A 159 4.32 6.87 10.12
C GLU A 159 5.30 7.75 9.33
N ARG A 160 6.48 7.20 9.02
CA ARG A 160 7.59 7.95 8.40
C ARG A 160 7.31 8.42 6.98
N HIS A 161 6.58 7.66 6.18
CA HIS A 161 6.44 7.94 4.74
C HIS A 161 5.02 8.28 4.32
N LEU A 162 4.01 7.80 5.06
CA LEU A 162 2.61 8.01 4.70
C LEU A 162 1.90 9.00 5.63
N LEU A 163 1.92 8.77 6.94
CA LEU A 163 1.18 9.61 7.90
C LEU A 163 1.84 10.97 8.17
N THR A 164 3.13 11.13 7.88
CA THR A 164 3.80 12.45 7.91
C THR A 164 3.87 13.13 6.54
N ASN A 165 3.34 12.50 5.48
CA ASN A 165 3.37 13.05 4.14
C ASN A 165 2.29 14.11 3.94
N GLY A 166 2.71 15.35 3.69
CA GLY A 166 1.79 16.47 3.48
C GLY A 166 0.82 16.31 2.31
N ARG A 167 1.04 15.37 1.37
CA ARG A 167 0.09 15.09 0.28
C ARG A 167 -0.97 14.05 0.62
N ILE A 168 -0.89 13.40 1.78
CA ILE A 168 -1.81 12.35 2.23
C ILE A 168 -2.66 12.90 3.37
N LYS A 169 -3.96 12.63 3.34
CA LYS A 169 -4.85 12.91 4.46
C LYS A 169 -4.79 11.74 5.44
N HIS A 170 -4.34 12.03 6.65
CA HIS A 170 -4.12 11.08 7.73
C HIS A 170 -4.80 11.50 9.04
N SER A 171 -5.66 12.53 8.99
CA SER A 171 -6.34 13.09 10.17
C SER A 171 -7.45 12.18 10.74
N THR A 172 -7.74 11.07 10.08
CA THR A 172 -8.84 10.18 10.42
C THR A 172 -8.31 8.76 10.40
N THR A 173 -8.38 8.09 11.55
CA THR A 173 -8.08 6.67 11.71
C THR A 173 -9.42 5.93 11.75
N PRO A 174 -9.70 5.01 10.80
CA PRO A 174 -10.87 4.15 10.86
C PRO A 174 -10.86 3.30 12.14
N THR A 175 -12.01 3.14 12.77
CA THR A 175 -12.17 2.27 13.95
C THR A 175 -13.33 1.30 13.75
N ALA A 176 -13.34 0.20 14.50
CA ALA A 176 -14.44 -0.76 14.53
C ALA A 176 -15.54 -0.30 15.50
N GLU A 177 -16.80 -0.51 15.11
CA GLU A 177 -17.94 -0.31 16.01
C GLU A 177 -18.10 -1.45 17.04
N ILE A 178 -17.59 -2.64 16.69
CA ILE A 178 -17.68 -3.84 17.53
C ILE A 178 -16.34 -4.07 18.21
N GLU A 179 -16.36 -4.08 19.54
CA GLU A 179 -15.22 -4.47 20.37
C GLU A 179 -15.01 -5.98 20.29
N VAL A 180 -13.75 -6.38 20.21
CA VAL A 180 -13.31 -7.77 20.25
C VAL A 180 -12.18 -7.85 21.26
N ASP A 181 -12.28 -8.78 22.21
CA ASP A 181 -11.26 -8.93 23.26
C ASP A 181 -9.86 -9.11 22.67
N GLY A 182 -8.93 -8.27 23.11
CA GLY A 182 -7.54 -8.29 22.67
C GLY A 182 -7.24 -7.55 21.37
N LEU A 183 -8.21 -6.82 20.80
CA LEU A 183 -8.01 -5.94 19.65
C LEU A 183 -8.34 -4.49 20.01
N ASP A 184 -7.45 -3.58 19.66
CA ASP A 184 -7.69 -2.14 19.74
C ASP A 184 -8.71 -1.71 18.67
N PRO A 185 -9.39 -0.56 18.82
CA PRO A 185 -10.46 -0.17 17.90
C PRO A 185 -10.03 -0.04 16.44
N ASP A 186 -8.78 0.29 16.15
CA ASP A 186 -8.25 0.46 14.78
C ASP A 186 -7.49 -0.75 14.25
N ASP A 187 -7.39 -1.85 15.01
CA ASP A 187 -6.83 -3.11 14.53
C ASP A 187 -7.64 -3.67 13.36
N THR A 188 -6.94 -3.97 12.27
CA THR A 188 -7.54 -4.46 11.02
C THR A 188 -7.36 -5.95 10.84
N ALA A 189 -6.72 -6.64 11.78
CA ALA A 189 -6.51 -8.09 11.73
C ALA A 189 -6.65 -8.77 13.09
N HIS A 190 -6.97 -10.06 13.08
CA HIS A 190 -7.14 -10.91 14.27
C HIS A 190 -5.90 -11.01 15.15
N PHE A 191 -4.73 -10.66 14.61
CA PHE A 191 -3.46 -10.68 15.33
C PHE A 191 -3.12 -9.34 16.02
N GLY A 192 -4.08 -8.41 16.12
CA GLY A 192 -3.94 -7.18 16.89
C GLY A 192 -2.98 -6.19 16.25
N LEU A 193 -3.13 -5.95 14.94
CA LEU A 193 -2.39 -4.90 14.24
C LEU A 193 -3.29 -4.22 13.21
N ARG A 194 -3.05 -2.93 13.00
CA ARG A 194 -3.54 -2.12 11.89
C ARG A 194 -2.60 -2.23 10.69
N VAL A 195 -2.93 -3.11 9.76
CA VAL A 195 -2.12 -3.39 8.57
C VAL A 195 -2.81 -3.04 7.25
N ASP A 196 -4.11 -2.77 7.28
CA ASP A 196 -4.93 -2.45 6.10
C ASP A 196 -5.29 -0.97 6.05
N TYR A 197 -5.20 -0.36 4.86
CA TYR A 197 -5.25 1.09 4.72
C TYR A 197 -6.13 1.57 3.57
N VAL A 198 -6.86 2.66 3.84
CA VAL A 198 -7.50 3.54 2.85
C VAL A 198 -7.04 4.97 3.14
N LEU A 199 -6.01 5.44 2.43
CA LEU A 199 -5.37 6.75 2.68
C LEU A 199 -5.58 7.69 1.48
N PRO A 200 -6.58 8.59 1.53
CA PRO A 200 -6.83 9.51 0.44
C PRO A 200 -5.83 10.66 0.39
N SER A 201 -5.67 11.26 -0.78
CA SER A 201 -4.87 12.46 -0.97
C SER A 201 -5.42 13.67 -0.19
N ARG A 202 -4.53 14.59 0.20
CA ARG A 202 -4.91 15.83 0.90
C ARG A 202 -5.91 16.64 0.07
N GLY A 203 -6.96 17.12 0.74
CA GLY A 203 -8.06 17.88 0.12
C GLY A 203 -9.28 17.03 -0.24
N VAL A 204 -9.18 15.69 -0.16
CA VAL A 204 -10.36 14.81 -0.17
C VAL A 204 -11.04 14.88 1.18
N GLU A 205 -12.36 15.05 1.18
CA GLU A 205 -13.18 15.00 2.39
C GLU A 205 -13.48 13.52 2.72
N VAL A 206 -13.29 13.15 3.98
CA VAL A 206 -13.62 11.80 4.48
C VAL A 206 -14.94 12.02 5.22
N LEU A 207 -16.00 11.43 4.70
CA LEU A 207 -17.35 11.57 5.26
C LEU A 207 -17.56 10.57 6.39
N ASP A 208 -17.06 9.36 6.19
CA ASP A 208 -17.16 8.25 7.13
C ASP A 208 -16.06 7.21 6.83
N GLY A 209 -15.87 6.26 7.74
CA GLY A 209 -14.97 5.14 7.55
C GLY A 209 -14.84 4.28 8.79
N GLY A 210 -14.42 3.03 8.62
CA GLY A 210 -14.30 2.10 9.73
C GLY A 210 -13.63 0.79 9.39
N VAL A 211 -13.54 -0.05 10.41
CA VAL A 211 -13.11 -1.45 10.31
C VAL A 211 -14.33 -2.34 10.45
N TRP A 212 -14.66 -3.11 9.41
CA TRP A 212 -15.83 -3.96 9.38
C TRP A 212 -15.53 -5.29 10.09
N ARG A 213 -15.91 -5.40 11.37
CA ARG A 213 -15.74 -6.64 12.16
C ARG A 213 -16.95 -7.57 12.16
N THR A 214 -18.13 -7.08 11.74
CA THR A 214 -19.35 -7.89 11.71
C THR A 214 -19.22 -9.03 10.69
N PRO A 215 -19.31 -10.31 11.09
CA PRO A 215 -19.26 -11.42 10.15
C PRO A 215 -20.37 -11.31 9.09
N PRO A 216 -20.10 -11.68 7.83
CA PRO A 216 -21.13 -11.77 6.80
C PRO A 216 -22.30 -12.68 7.22
N ALA A 217 -23.48 -12.43 6.66
CA ALA A 217 -24.65 -13.25 6.95
C ALA A 217 -24.40 -14.73 6.60
N GLY A 218 -24.74 -15.64 7.52
CA GLY A 218 -24.61 -17.08 7.32
C GLY A 218 -23.25 -17.68 7.67
N VAL A 219 -22.30 -16.90 8.21
CA VAL A 219 -21.06 -17.42 8.80
C VAL A 219 -20.96 -17.07 10.29
N SER A 220 -20.38 -17.98 11.08
CA SER A 220 -20.23 -17.82 12.53
C SER A 220 -18.99 -17.02 12.93
N ALA A 221 -18.06 -16.81 12.00
CA ALA A 221 -16.83 -16.05 12.20
C ALA A 221 -16.45 -15.34 10.90
N PHE A 222 -15.60 -14.33 11.00
CA PHE A 222 -15.07 -13.64 9.82
C PHE A 222 -14.27 -14.62 8.95
N PRO A 223 -14.50 -14.68 7.62
CA PRO A 223 -13.88 -15.68 6.74
C PRO A 223 -12.44 -15.36 6.34
N SER A 224 -11.79 -14.47 7.06
CA SER A 224 -10.46 -13.92 6.83
C SER A 224 -9.83 -13.60 8.19
N ASP A 225 -8.51 -13.67 8.29
CA ASP A 225 -7.75 -13.19 9.44
C ASP A 225 -7.61 -11.66 9.45
N HIS A 226 -7.92 -10.99 8.33
CA HIS A 226 -8.08 -9.55 8.20
C HIS A 226 -9.55 -9.13 8.14
N TYR A 227 -9.85 -7.94 8.64
CA TYR A 227 -11.11 -7.23 8.54
C TYR A 227 -11.06 -6.17 7.42
N PRO A 228 -12.13 -5.99 6.62
CA PRO A 228 -12.21 -4.94 5.63
C PRO A 228 -12.14 -3.55 6.26
N VAL A 229 -11.31 -2.68 5.69
CA VAL A 229 -11.26 -1.25 5.99
C VAL A 229 -11.98 -0.50 4.89
N TRP A 230 -12.84 0.45 5.26
CA TRP A 230 -13.62 1.22 4.30
C TRP A 230 -13.59 2.72 4.64
N ALA A 231 -13.83 3.54 3.63
CA ALA A 231 -14.01 4.98 3.78
C ALA A 231 -15.02 5.49 2.75
N ASP A 232 -15.90 6.40 3.16
CA ASP A 232 -16.73 7.21 2.28
C ASP A 232 -16.01 8.53 2.00
N LEU A 233 -15.77 8.80 0.71
CA LEU A 233 -14.87 9.86 0.26
C LEU A 233 -15.59 10.81 -0.69
N ARG A 234 -15.56 12.10 -0.36
CA ARG A 234 -16.00 13.17 -1.27
C ARG A 234 -14.80 13.88 -1.88
N PHE A 235 -14.68 13.74 -3.20
CA PHE A 235 -13.65 14.42 -3.97
C PHE A 235 -14.12 15.85 -4.32
N PRO A 236 -13.27 16.88 -4.16
CA PRO A 236 -13.58 18.22 -4.63
C PRO A 236 -14.06 18.24 -6.09
N THR A 237 -15.00 19.12 -6.42
CA THR A 237 -15.30 19.42 -7.82
C THR A 237 -14.08 20.11 -8.45
N SER A 238 -13.75 19.79 -9.71
CA SER A 238 -12.79 20.60 -10.45
C SER A 238 -13.31 22.03 -10.48
N ARG A 239 -12.52 23.00 -10.02
CA ARG A 239 -12.79 24.39 -10.38
C ARG A 239 -12.65 24.45 -11.89
N THR A 240 -13.75 24.67 -12.60
CA THR A 240 -13.68 25.25 -13.94
C THR A 240 -12.92 26.55 -13.78
N SER A 241 -11.70 26.61 -14.31
CA SER A 241 -11.05 27.89 -14.55
C SER A 241 -11.94 28.65 -15.53
N GLU A 242 -12.66 29.65 -15.02
CA GLU A 242 -13.10 30.79 -15.81
C GLU A 242 -11.89 31.58 -16.32
#